data_AF-A0A7W9M1W8-F1
#
_entry.id   AF-A0A7W9M1W8-F1
#
_cell.length_a   1.000
_cell.length_b   1.000
_cell.length_c   1.000
_cell.angle_alpha   90.00
_cell.angle_beta   90.00
_cell.angle_gamma   90.00
#
_symmetry.space_group_name_H-M   'P 1'
#
loop_
_entity.id
_entity.type
_entity.pdbx_description
1 polymer ?
#
loop_
_entity_poly.entity_id
_entity_poly.type
_entity_poly.pdbx_seq_one_letter_code
_entity_poly.pdbx_strand_id
1 'polypeptide(L)'
;MTIHARRDVPALPDLVFNAAADPVRLASWLPAPYQVVGRTDDVLILRRHDEQRQVQLAADYDQLLLTWESLADHGCRGALRVSLAGVASSVAELQLDGCPDDQLPARLLEALANEVEQNLTAG
;
A
#
# COMPACT_ATOMS: atom_id res chain seq x y z
N MET A 1 -13.47 0.71 13.59
CA MET A 1 -13.09 2.07 13.18
C MET A 1 -12.54 1.98 11.77
N THR A 2 -12.92 2.94 10.93
CA THR A 2 -12.46 3.08 9.55
C THR A 2 -11.74 4.41 9.42
N ILE A 3 -10.57 4.40 8.80
CA ILE A 3 -9.72 5.58 8.61
C ILE A 3 -9.44 5.73 7.13
N HIS A 4 -9.51 6.95 6.61
CA HIS A 4 -9.27 7.27 5.21
C HIS A 4 -8.15 8.29 5.07
N ALA A 5 -7.31 8.14 4.05
CA ALA A 5 -6.40 9.17 3.58
C ALA A 5 -6.41 9.23 2.04
N ARG A 6 -6.05 10.38 1.51
CA ARG A 6 -5.95 10.66 0.09
C ARG A 6 -4.68 11.46 -0.17
N ARG A 7 -3.99 11.16 -1.27
CA ARG A 7 -2.78 11.89 -1.69
C ARG A 7 -2.69 11.96 -3.21
N ASP A 8 -2.32 13.12 -3.73
CA ASP A 8 -1.94 13.30 -5.13
C ASP A 8 -0.50 12.79 -5.35
N VAL A 9 -0.29 12.06 -6.44
CA VAL A 9 1.02 11.50 -6.82
C VAL A 9 1.35 11.96 -8.24
N PRO A 10 2.52 12.57 -8.48
CA PRO A 10 2.91 13.11 -9.79
C PRO A 10 3.37 12.01 -10.76
N ALA A 11 2.55 10.97 -10.93
CA ALA A 11 2.81 9.84 -11.80
C ALA A 11 1.51 9.24 -12.34
N LEU A 12 1.60 8.48 -13.43
CA LEU A 12 0.45 7.77 -14.00
C LEU A 12 -0.11 6.73 -13.04
N PRO A 13 -1.44 6.51 -13.02
CA PRO A 13 -2.09 5.55 -12.13
C PRO A 13 -1.46 4.15 -12.16
N ASP A 14 -1.15 3.64 -13.36
CA ASP A 14 -0.55 2.31 -13.52
C ASP A 14 0.83 2.20 -12.87
N LEU A 15 1.64 3.27 -12.94
CA LEU A 15 2.97 3.30 -12.32
C LEU A 15 2.87 3.29 -10.80
N VAL A 16 1.97 4.11 -10.25
CA VAL A 16 1.72 4.17 -8.80
C VAL A 16 1.15 2.85 -8.29
N PHE A 17 0.19 2.27 -9.01
CA PHE A 17 -0.42 1.00 -8.64
C PHE A 17 0.59 -0.15 -8.71
N ASN A 18 1.42 -0.19 -9.75
CA ASN A 18 2.49 -1.19 -9.88
C ASN A 18 3.50 -1.06 -8.73
N ALA A 19 3.92 0.15 -8.36
CA ALA A 19 4.79 0.35 -7.19
C ALA A 19 4.17 -0.16 -5.88
N ALA A 20 2.86 -0.04 -5.73
CA ALA A 20 2.15 -0.50 -4.53
C ALA A 20 1.91 -2.03 -4.49
N ALA A 21 1.52 -2.62 -5.62
CA ALA A 21 1.05 -4.01 -5.71
C ALA A 21 2.14 -5.02 -6.11
N ASP A 22 3.23 -4.56 -6.73
CA ASP A 22 4.32 -5.44 -7.18
C ASP A 22 5.00 -6.13 -5.99
N PRO A 23 5.03 -7.48 -5.95
CA PRO A 23 5.74 -8.27 -4.95
C PRO A 23 7.15 -7.79 -4.63
N VAL A 24 7.89 -7.38 -5.66
CA VAL A 24 9.31 -7.00 -5.55
C VAL A 24 9.44 -5.61 -4.92
N ARG A 25 8.43 -4.74 -5.09
CA ARG A 25 8.44 -3.34 -4.66
C ARG A 25 7.71 -3.10 -3.34
N LEU A 26 6.85 -4.04 -2.95
CA LEU A 26 6.07 -3.97 -1.70
C LEU A 26 6.95 -3.69 -0.47
N ALA A 27 8.17 -4.21 -0.42
CA ALA A 27 9.08 -3.97 0.69
C ALA A 27 9.68 -2.55 0.71
N SER A 28 9.79 -1.90 -0.45
CA SER A 28 10.52 -0.63 -0.61
C SER A 28 9.77 0.56 -0.02
N TRP A 29 8.44 0.55 -0.05
CA TRP A 29 7.63 1.70 0.36
C TRP A 29 7.00 1.54 1.75
N LEU A 30 7.08 0.36 2.39
CA LEU A 30 6.47 0.18 3.71
C LEU A 30 7.27 0.96 4.78
N PRO A 31 6.64 1.89 5.50
CA PRO A 31 7.33 2.68 6.52
C PRO A 31 7.67 1.81 7.74
N ALA A 32 8.68 2.22 8.50
CA ALA A 32 8.94 1.63 9.80
C ALA A 32 7.69 1.72 10.70
N PRO A 33 7.41 0.71 11.55
CA PRO A 33 8.22 -0.47 11.85
C PRO A 33 7.86 -1.72 11.01
N TYR A 34 7.20 -1.56 9.86
CA TYR A 34 6.79 -2.69 9.03
C TYR A 34 7.96 -3.19 8.17
N GLN A 35 8.13 -4.50 8.13
CA GLN A 35 9.13 -5.16 7.30
C GLN A 35 8.50 -6.37 6.61
N VAL A 36 8.72 -6.51 5.31
CA VAL A 36 8.39 -7.75 4.60
C VAL A 36 9.45 -8.79 4.94
N VAL A 37 9.04 -9.90 5.57
CA VAL A 37 9.96 -10.98 5.95
C VAL A 37 9.73 -12.27 5.16
N GLY A 38 8.67 -12.33 4.37
CA GLY A 38 8.38 -13.44 3.49
C GLY A 38 7.14 -13.19 2.64
N ARG A 39 7.00 -13.99 1.60
CA ARG A 39 5.83 -14.00 0.72
C ARG A 39 5.60 -15.41 0.20
N THR A 40 4.35 -15.83 0.14
CA THR A 40 3.91 -17.06 -0.51
C THR A 40 2.65 -16.76 -1.29
N ASP A 41 2.71 -16.86 -2.63
CA ASP A 41 1.60 -16.51 -3.53
C ASP A 41 1.02 -15.11 -3.25
N ASP A 42 -0.22 -15.06 -2.76
CA ASP A 42 -0.96 -13.86 -2.41
C ASP A 42 -0.85 -13.49 -0.92
N VAL A 43 -0.08 -14.24 -0.13
CA VAL A 43 0.13 -13.99 1.29
C VAL A 43 1.45 -13.27 1.52
N LEU A 44 1.38 -12.11 2.16
CA LEU A 44 2.53 -11.34 2.60
C LEU A 44 2.75 -11.56 4.10
N ILE A 45 3.98 -11.88 4.49
CA ILE A 45 4.39 -12.00 5.89
C ILE A 45 5.08 -10.69 6.29
N LEU A 46 4.39 -9.91 7.11
CA LEU A 46 4.87 -8.66 7.67
C LEU A 46 5.39 -8.89 9.08
N ARG A 47 6.54 -8.32 9.41
CA ARG A 47 7.01 -8.17 10.78
C ARG A 47 6.76 -6.75 11.24
N ARG A 48 6.22 -6.61 12.45
CA ARG A 48 6.04 -5.33 13.15
C ARG A 48 6.58 -5.52 14.57
N HIS A 49 7.74 -4.92 14.86
CA HIS A 49 8.51 -5.24 16.08
C HIS A 49 8.82 -6.75 16.15
N ASP A 50 8.42 -7.45 17.23
CA ASP A 50 8.62 -8.90 17.40
C ASP A 50 7.42 -9.75 16.93
N GLU A 51 6.36 -9.13 16.42
CA GLU A 51 5.18 -9.83 15.94
C GLU A 51 5.22 -10.04 14.43
N GLN A 52 4.91 -11.27 13.99
CA GLN A 52 4.65 -11.57 12.59
C GLN A 52 3.16 -11.58 12.31
N ARG A 53 2.77 -11.01 11.18
CA ARG A 53 1.39 -10.91 10.71
C ARG A 53 1.34 -11.37 9.27
N GLN A 54 0.37 -12.21 8.97
CA GLN A 54 0.09 -12.63 7.61
C GLN A 54 -1.11 -11.86 7.11
N VAL A 55 -0.95 -11.28 5.92
CA VAL A 55 -2.03 -10.59 5.22
C VAL A 55 -2.17 -11.21 3.84
N GLN A 56 -3.41 -11.50 3.46
CA GLN A 56 -3.74 -11.90 2.09
C GLN A 56 -3.93 -10.63 1.27
N LEU A 57 -3.26 -10.55 0.12
CA LEU A 57 -3.33 -9.46 -0.85
C LEU A 57 -4.21 -9.89 -2.02
N ALA A 58 -4.95 -8.95 -2.59
CA ALA A 58 -5.57 -9.10 -3.90
C ALA A 58 -5.40 -7.81 -4.69
N ALA A 59 -4.81 -7.90 -5.87
CA ALA A 59 -4.58 -6.78 -6.77
C ALA A 59 -5.46 -6.92 -8.01
N ASP A 60 -6.35 -5.97 -8.21
CA ASP A 60 -7.15 -5.80 -9.42
C ASP A 60 -6.50 -4.71 -10.27
N TYR A 61 -5.80 -5.11 -11.33
CA TYR A 61 -5.09 -4.20 -12.25
C TYR A 61 -6.03 -3.48 -13.22
N ASP A 62 -7.24 -3.98 -13.45
CA ASP A 62 -8.23 -3.31 -14.29
C ASP A 62 -8.89 -2.15 -13.53
N GLN A 63 -9.12 -2.33 -12.23
CA GLN A 63 -9.71 -1.31 -11.35
C GLN A 63 -8.68 -0.49 -10.56
N LEU A 64 -7.39 -0.83 -10.68
CA LEU A 64 -6.29 -0.27 -9.89
C LEU A 64 -6.61 -0.25 -8.39
N LEU A 65 -7.08 -1.41 -7.90
CA LEU A 65 -7.52 -1.62 -6.53
C LEU A 65 -6.68 -2.74 -5.89
N LEU A 66 -5.97 -2.39 -4.82
CA LEU A 66 -5.21 -3.32 -3.99
C LEU A 66 -5.93 -3.45 -2.66
N THR A 67 -6.37 -4.65 -2.33
CA THR A 67 -6.96 -4.94 -1.02
C THR A 67 -6.08 -5.87 -0.23
N TRP A 68 -6.15 -5.77 1.09
CA TRP A 68 -5.57 -6.75 1.98
C TRP A 68 -6.45 -7.04 3.17
N GLU A 69 -6.40 -8.28 3.62
CA GLU A 69 -7.07 -8.74 4.84
C GLU A 69 -6.08 -9.52 5.71
N SER A 70 -6.20 -9.36 7.03
CA SER A 70 -5.40 -10.16 7.95
C SER A 70 -5.93 -11.58 8.02
N LEU A 71 -5.03 -12.56 7.99
CA LEU A 71 -5.38 -13.97 8.21
C LEU A 71 -5.56 -14.32 9.70
N ALA A 72 -5.24 -13.39 10.61
CA ALA A 72 -5.47 -13.56 12.04
C ALA A 72 -6.81 -12.92 12.43
N ASP A 73 -7.46 -13.48 13.45
CA ASP A 73 -8.68 -12.91 14.01
C ASP A 73 -8.46 -11.46 14.48
N HIS A 74 -9.36 -10.57 14.08
CA HIS A 74 -9.36 -9.13 14.41
C HIS A 74 -8.18 -8.31 13.88
N GLY A 75 -7.54 -8.73 12.79
CA GLY A 75 -6.48 -7.95 12.17
C GLY A 75 -6.96 -6.77 11.29
N CYS A 76 -6.01 -5.88 10.99
CA CYS A 76 -6.19 -4.71 10.14
C CYS A 76 -6.41 -5.16 8.68
N ARG A 77 -7.41 -4.58 8.02
CA ARG A 77 -7.65 -4.74 6.57
C ARG A 77 -7.59 -3.38 5.89
N GLY A 78 -7.31 -3.37 4.60
CA GLY A 78 -7.21 -2.12 3.85
C GLY A 78 -7.51 -2.25 2.37
N ALA A 79 -7.78 -1.10 1.77
CA ALA A 79 -8.03 -0.95 0.35
C ALA A 79 -7.34 0.33 -0.15
N LEU A 80 -6.42 0.16 -1.11
CA LEU A 80 -5.75 1.23 -1.83
C LEU A 80 -6.32 1.27 -3.25
N ARG A 81 -6.93 2.39 -3.63
CA ARG A 81 -7.37 2.67 -5.00
C ARG A 81 -6.52 3.78 -5.60
N VAL A 82 -6.08 3.59 -6.83
CA VAL A 82 -5.39 4.63 -7.60
C VAL A 82 -6.27 5.04 -8.77
N SER A 83 -6.39 6.34 -9.01
CA SER A 83 -7.21 6.89 -10.09
C SER A 83 -6.49 8.03 -10.81
N LEU A 84 -6.86 8.29 -12.05
CA LEU A 84 -6.30 9.39 -12.83
C LEU A 84 -6.74 10.74 -12.24
N ALA A 85 -5.78 11.65 -12.11
CA ALA A 85 -6.02 13.04 -11.74
C ALA A 85 -5.30 13.92 -12.76
N GLY A 86 -6.03 14.53 -13.69
CA GLY A 86 -5.44 15.42 -14.69
C GLY A 86 -4.55 14.71 -15.72
N VAL A 87 -3.59 15.45 -16.28
CA VAL A 87 -2.69 14.97 -17.34
C VAL A 87 -1.39 14.52 -16.70
N ALA A 88 -1.18 13.19 -16.63
CA ALA A 88 0.02 12.55 -16.08
C ALA A 88 0.20 12.57 -14.55
N SER A 89 -0.88 12.77 -13.79
CA SER A 89 -0.89 12.55 -12.33
C SER A 89 -2.01 11.63 -11.90
N SER A 90 -1.91 11.15 -10.66
CA SER A 90 -2.88 10.24 -10.06
C SER A 90 -3.24 10.66 -8.65
N VAL A 91 -4.35 10.15 -8.17
CA VAL A 91 -4.74 10.20 -6.76
C VAL A 91 -4.72 8.79 -6.22
N ALA A 92 -4.02 8.60 -5.11
CA ALA A 92 -4.09 7.40 -4.29
C ALA A 92 -5.01 7.62 -3.08
N GLU A 93 -6.01 6.75 -2.92
CA GLU A 93 -6.96 6.76 -1.81
C GLU A 93 -6.80 5.47 -1.02
N LEU A 94 -6.56 5.60 0.29
CA LEU A 94 -6.35 4.48 1.19
C LEU A 94 -7.39 4.48 2.30
N GLN A 95 -8.12 3.37 2.41
CA GLN A 95 -9.00 3.06 3.52
C GLN A 95 -8.40 1.93 4.36
N LEU A 96 -8.44 2.09 5.68
CA LEU A 96 -8.04 1.08 6.65
C LEU A 96 -9.18 0.82 7.65
N ASP A 97 -9.49 -0.45 7.90
CA ASP A 97 -10.47 -0.86 8.90
C ASP A 97 -9.81 -1.71 10.01
N GLY A 98 -10.20 -1.46 11.26
CA GLY A 98 -9.75 -2.26 12.41
C GLY A 98 -8.30 -2.00 12.82
N CYS A 99 -7.67 -0.96 12.25
CA CYS A 99 -6.29 -0.59 12.55
C CYS A 99 -6.27 0.43 13.71
N PRO A 100 -5.37 0.30 14.70
CA PRO A 100 -5.37 1.15 15.89
C PRO A 100 -4.76 2.56 15.67
N ASP A 101 -4.16 2.79 14.51
CA ASP A 101 -3.32 3.96 14.21
C ASP A 101 -3.97 4.77 13.09
N ASP A 102 -4.51 5.94 13.44
CA ASP A 102 -5.24 6.85 12.54
C ASP A 102 -4.32 7.61 11.57
N GLN A 103 -3.04 7.73 11.88
CA GLN A 103 -2.05 8.36 11.00
C GLN A 103 -1.40 7.37 10.03
N LEU A 104 -1.64 6.07 10.21
CA LEU A 104 -1.07 5.03 9.36
C LEU A 104 -1.42 5.19 7.87
N PRO A 105 -2.67 5.48 7.45
CA PRO A 105 -2.99 5.65 6.04
C PRO A 105 -2.20 6.78 5.38
N ALA A 106 -2.08 7.92 6.07
CA ALA A 106 -1.36 9.09 5.54
C ALA A 106 0.13 8.79 5.34
N ARG A 107 0.77 8.13 6.33
CA ARG A 107 2.18 7.73 6.25
C ARG A 107 2.44 6.70 5.16
N LEU A 108 1.53 5.74 4.98
CA LEU A 108 1.60 4.76 3.90
C LEU A 108 1.54 5.43 2.52
N LEU A 109 0.61 6.37 2.32
CA LEU A 109 0.50 7.11 1.07
C LEU A 109 1.69 8.02 0.82
N GLU A 110 2.24 8.65 1.86
CA GLU A 110 3.46 9.45 1.76
C GLU A 110 4.67 8.61 1.36
N ALA A 111 4.86 7.46 2.00
CA ALA A 111 5.97 6.56 1.67
C ALA A 111 5.84 5.99 0.25
N LEU A 112 4.62 5.64 -0.20
CA LEU A 112 4.37 5.22 -1.57
C LEU A 112 4.69 6.33 -2.58
N ALA A 113 4.26 7.56 -2.34
CA ALA A 113 4.56 8.69 -3.22
C ALA A 113 6.07 8.94 -3.33
N ASN A 114 6.78 8.90 -2.19
CA ASN A 114 8.23 9.07 -2.15
C ASN A 114 8.96 7.96 -2.93
N GLU A 115 8.52 6.71 -2.81
CA GLU A 115 9.09 5.59 -3.58
C GLU A 115 8.87 5.77 -5.09
N VAL A 116 7.68 6.20 -5.51
CA VAL A 116 7.38 6.46 -6.92
C VAL A 116 8.26 7.58 -7.46
N GLU A 117 8.39 8.69 -6.73
CA GLU A 117 9.24 9.82 -7.13
C GLU A 117 10.73 9.43 -7.24
N GLN A 118 11.22 8.61 -6.32
CA GLN A 118 12.60 8.10 -6.37
C GLN A 118 12.84 7.20 -7.60
N ASN A 119 11.89 6.32 -7.92
CA ASN A 119 12.01 5.46 -9.11
C ASN A 119 11.92 6.26 -10.43
N LEU A 120 11.18 7.37 -10.47
CA LEU A 120 11.10 8.23 -11.65
C LEU A 120 12.35 9.07 -11.87
N THR A 121 13.05 9.44 -10.79
CA THR A 121 14.29 10.23 -10.87
C THR A 121 15.55 9.39 -11.10
N ALA A 122 15.46 8.08 -10.85
CA ALA A 122 16.56 7.14 -11.08
C ALA A 122 16.64 6.59 -12.52
N GLY A 123 15.65 6.86 -13.36
CA GLY A 123 15.59 6.45 -14.78
C GLY A 123 15.99 7.58 -15.73
#